data_AF-A0A6A4H7J7-F1
#
_entry.id   AF-A0A6A4H7J7-F1
#
_cell.length_a   1.000
_cell.length_b   1.000
_cell.length_c   1.000
_cell.angle_alpha   90.00
_cell.angle_beta   90.00
_cell.angle_gamma   90.00
#
_symmetry.space_group_name_H-M   'P 1'
#
loop_
_entity.id
_entity.type
_entity.pdbx_description
1 polymer ?
#
loop_
_entity_poly.entity_id
_entity_poly.type
_entity_poly.pdbx_seq_one_letter_code
_entity_poly.pdbx_strand_id
1 'polypeptide(L)'
;MIVLFLEENFGLALRSLGMALDDLAIDYVDDALVDYLESYEGLQSLKLVCPHRASWEHAMVPKLFNALRRQHAVSLWKLDIMPASSSLYTDILHGFSSLTSLYIAGLTDHSSSGDTLAFAT
;
A
#
# COMPACT_ATOMS: atom_id res chain seq x y z
N MET A 1 4.41 -0.54 -14.96
CA MET A 1 4.25 0.29 -13.75
C MET A 1 3.79 1.67 -14.16
N ILE A 2 2.52 1.98 -13.99
CA ILE A 2 1.99 3.33 -14.16
C ILE A 2 2.15 4.02 -12.81
N VAL A 3 2.84 5.17 -12.78
CA VAL A 3 2.94 6.01 -11.57
C VAL A 3 1.93 7.13 -11.74
N LEU A 4 0.87 7.11 -10.94
CA LEU A 4 -0.16 8.13 -10.95
C LEU A 4 -0.01 8.98 -9.68
N PHE A 5 0.13 10.28 -9.85
CA PHE A 5 -0.04 11.23 -8.76
C PHE A 5 -1.55 11.36 -8.56
N LEU A 6 -2.05 10.88 -7.42
CA LEU A 6 -3.49 10.79 -7.22
C LEU A 6 -4.06 12.15 -6.79
N GLU A 7 -4.98 12.70 -7.60
CA GLU A 7 -5.85 13.79 -7.17
C GLU A 7 -6.99 13.23 -6.28
N GLU A 8 -7.53 14.08 -5.40
CA GLU A 8 -8.74 13.76 -4.63
C GLU A 8 -9.84 13.24 -5.59
N ASN A 9 -10.46 12.11 -5.25
CA ASN A 9 -11.50 11.40 -6.05
C ASN A 9 -11.02 10.48 -7.19
N PHE A 10 -9.72 10.23 -7.34
CA PHE A 10 -9.22 9.30 -8.36
C PHE A 10 -9.87 7.91 -8.28
N GLY A 11 -10.09 7.37 -7.07
CA GLY A 11 -10.76 6.08 -6.86
C GLY A 11 -12.19 6.05 -7.42
N LEU A 12 -12.94 7.15 -7.31
CA LEU A 12 -14.29 7.26 -7.88
C LEU A 12 -14.26 7.26 -9.42
N ALA A 13 -13.25 7.88 -10.02
CA ALA A 13 -13.08 7.90 -11.47
C ALA A 13 -12.80 6.49 -12.01
N LEU A 14 -11.84 5.77 -11.41
CA LEU A 14 -11.54 4.39 -11.80
C LEU A 14 -12.75 3.46 -11.64
N ARG A 15 -13.47 3.60 -10.53
CA ARG A 15 -14.69 2.83 -10.27
C ARG A 15 -15.77 3.09 -11.32
N SER A 16 -15.97 4.36 -11.69
CA SER A 16 -16.94 4.75 -12.72
C SER A 16 -16.60 4.19 -14.10
N LEU A 17 -15.31 3.99 -14.37
CA LEU A 17 -14.82 3.34 -15.59
C LEU A 17 -14.86 1.81 -15.54
N GLY A 18 -15.17 1.21 -14.38
CA GLY A 18 -15.14 -0.24 -14.18
C GLY A 18 -13.75 -0.84 -14.36
N MET A 19 -12.69 -0.05 -14.17
CA MET A 19 -11.32 -0.54 -14.31
C MET A 19 -10.87 -1.27 -13.05
N ALA A 20 -10.34 -2.47 -13.21
CA ALA A 20 -9.57 -3.18 -12.19
C ALA A 20 -8.08 -3.00 -12.50
N LEU A 21 -7.29 -2.69 -11.47
CA LEU A 21 -5.85 -2.51 -11.61
C LEU A 21 -5.10 -3.70 -11.00
N ASP A 22 -4.16 -4.24 -11.77
CA ASP A 22 -3.24 -5.28 -11.32
C ASP A 22 -2.01 -4.68 -10.63
N ASP A 23 -1.56 -3.50 -11.07
CA ASP A 23 -0.43 -2.77 -10.50
C ASP A 23 -0.86 -1.33 -10.15
N LEU A 24 -0.60 -0.90 -8.93
CA LEU A 24 -0.96 0.42 -8.46
C LEU A 24 0.20 1.06 -7.67
N ALA A 25 0.54 2.30 -8.02
CA ALA A 25 1.44 3.14 -7.25
C ALA A 25 0.69 4.39 -6.79
N ILE A 26 0.67 4.64 -5.49
CA ILE A 26 -0.07 5.74 -4.85
C ILE A 26 0.84 6.51 -3.91
N ASP A 27 0.66 7.82 -3.86
CA ASP A 27 1.34 8.73 -2.94
C ASP A 27 0.40 9.40 -1.92
N TYR A 28 -0.90 9.15 -2.08
CA TYR A 28 -1.98 9.70 -1.27
C TYR A 28 -3.10 8.66 -1.09
N VAL A 29 -3.74 8.68 0.08
CA VAL A 29 -4.82 7.76 0.44
C VAL A 29 -6.00 8.56 0.99
N ASP A 30 -7.14 8.47 0.33
CA ASP A 30 -8.44 8.98 0.77
C ASP A 30 -9.48 7.85 0.90
N ASP A 31 -10.66 8.15 1.44
CA ASP A 31 -11.74 7.16 1.56
C ASP A 31 -12.22 6.66 0.18
N ALA A 32 -12.17 7.51 -0.85
CA ALA A 32 -12.57 7.13 -2.22
C ALA A 32 -11.67 6.04 -2.82
N LEU A 33 -10.36 6.11 -2.58
CA LEU A 33 -9.41 5.08 -2.99
C LEU A 33 -9.63 3.79 -2.22
N VAL A 34 -9.91 3.86 -0.92
CA VAL A 34 -10.21 2.68 -0.10
C VAL A 34 -11.47 2.00 -0.62
N ASP A 35 -12.55 2.76 -0.85
CA ASP A 35 -13.79 2.24 -1.43
C ASP A 35 -13.58 1.63 -2.81
N TYR A 36 -12.70 2.22 -3.63
CA TYR A 36 -12.32 1.68 -4.93
C TYR A 36 -11.62 0.32 -4.78
N LEU A 37 -10.61 0.21 -3.92
CA LEU A 37 -9.89 -1.04 -3.66
C LEU A 37 -10.82 -2.11 -3.05
N GLU A 38 -11.82 -1.71 -2.27
CA GLU A 38 -12.84 -2.66 -1.78
C GLU A 38 -13.81 -3.14 -2.87
N SER A 39 -13.88 -2.45 -4.02
CA SER A 39 -14.86 -2.72 -5.07
C SER A 39 -14.43 -3.76 -6.11
N TYR A 40 -13.17 -4.19 -6.11
CA TYR A 40 -12.65 -5.19 -7.04
C TYR A 40 -11.66 -6.14 -6.37
N GLU A 41 -11.30 -7.22 -7.07
CA GLU A 41 -10.30 -8.20 -6.62
C GLU A 41 -9.17 -8.30 -7.64
N GLY A 42 -8.03 -8.88 -7.24
CA GLY A 42 -6.96 -9.21 -8.18
C GLY A 42 -5.79 -8.24 -8.24
N LEU A 43 -5.75 -7.19 -7.40
CA LEU A 43 -4.56 -6.34 -7.29
C LEU A 43 -3.33 -7.18 -6.91
N GLN A 44 -2.28 -7.06 -7.71
CA GLN A 44 -1.08 -7.90 -7.64
C GLN A 44 0.12 -7.17 -7.04
N SER A 45 0.30 -5.90 -7.41
CA SER A 45 1.37 -5.05 -6.88
C SER A 45 0.84 -3.72 -6.36
N LEU A 46 1.22 -3.37 -5.13
CA LEU A 46 0.99 -2.05 -4.57
C LEU A 46 2.31 -1.38 -4.21
N LYS A 47 2.46 -0.13 -4.62
CA LYS A 47 3.54 0.76 -4.16
C LYS A 47 2.95 1.98 -3.46
N LEU A 48 3.15 2.07 -2.15
CA LEU A 48 2.77 3.21 -1.32
C LEU A 48 3.99 4.13 -1.14
N VAL A 49 3.92 5.32 -1.73
CA VAL A 49 4.93 6.37 -1.63
C VAL A 49 4.43 7.46 -0.68
N CYS A 50 4.58 7.28 0.63
CA CYS A 50 4.20 8.32 1.59
C CYS A 50 5.13 9.53 1.44
N PRO A 51 4.70 10.72 1.01
CA PRO A 51 5.53 11.90 1.25
C PRO A 51 5.67 12.09 2.77
N HIS A 52 6.88 12.44 3.23
CA HIS A 52 7.35 12.54 4.63
C HIS A 52 6.59 13.56 5.51
N ARG A 53 5.36 13.92 5.12
CA ARG A 53 4.50 14.91 5.72
C ARG A 53 3.05 14.45 5.56
N ALA A 54 2.51 13.70 6.52
CA ALA A 54 1.12 13.90 6.89
C ALA A 54 0.65 13.07 8.09
N SER A 55 -0.19 13.72 8.87
CA SER A 55 -1.06 13.20 9.91
C SER A 55 -2.05 12.10 9.47
N TRP A 56 -2.13 11.73 8.19
CA TRP A 56 -3.04 10.68 7.72
C TRP A 56 -2.53 9.25 7.96
N GLU A 57 -1.23 9.09 8.27
CA GLU A 57 -0.63 7.78 8.57
C GLU A 57 -1.39 7.00 9.65
N HIS A 58 -1.94 7.68 10.66
CA HIS A 58 -2.62 7.00 11.76
C HIS A 58 -4.04 6.53 11.45
N ALA A 59 -4.77 7.21 10.56
CA ALA A 59 -6.19 6.92 10.32
C ALA A 59 -6.43 6.17 9.01
N MET A 60 -5.72 6.53 7.95
CA MET A 60 -5.98 6.00 6.60
C MET A 60 -5.19 4.74 6.30
N VAL A 61 -3.97 4.60 6.83
CA VAL A 61 -3.15 3.40 6.62
C VAL A 61 -3.86 2.14 7.15
N PRO A 62 -4.40 2.11 8.38
CA PRO A 62 -5.14 0.93 8.84
C PRO A 62 -6.37 0.59 7.98
N LYS A 63 -7.07 1.61 7.46
CA LYS A 63 -8.21 1.42 6.56
C LYS A 63 -7.78 0.80 5.23
N LEU A 64 -6.76 1.39 4.59
CA LEU A 64 -6.19 0.90 3.33
C LEU A 64 -5.80 -0.56 3.45
N PHE A 65 -5.01 -0.91 4.46
CA PHE A 65 -4.55 -2.28 4.60
C PHE A 65 -5.66 -3.27 4.97
N ASN A 66 -6.70 -2.84 5.68
CA ASN A 66 -7.88 -3.68 5.87
C ASN A 66 -8.61 -3.97 4.56
N ALA A 67 -8.75 -2.98 3.68
CA ALA A 67 -9.33 -3.16 2.35
C ALA A 67 -8.48 -4.15 1.52
N LEU A 68 -7.15 -3.92 1.49
CA LEU A 68 -6.22 -4.81 0.80
C LEU A 68 -6.29 -6.25 1.33
N ARG A 69 -6.37 -6.42 2.64
CA ARG A 69 -6.47 -7.76 3.26
C ARG A 69 -7.79 -8.45 2.90
N ARG A 70 -8.89 -7.72 2.80
CA ARG A 70 -10.21 -8.30 2.48
C ARG A 70 -10.30 -8.74 1.03
N GLN A 71 -9.88 -7.90 0.09
CA GLN A 71 -10.08 -8.14 -1.34
C GLN A 71 -8.86 -8.67 -2.10
N HIS A 72 -7.66 -8.45 -1.57
CA HIS A 72 -6.43 -8.68 -2.34
C HIS A 72 -5.42 -9.59 -1.63
N ALA A 73 -5.72 -10.13 -0.43
CA ALA A 73 -4.78 -10.98 0.32
C ALA A 73 -4.23 -12.19 -0.46
N VAL A 74 -5.03 -12.74 -1.39
CA VAL A 74 -4.68 -13.92 -2.19
C VAL A 74 -4.03 -13.57 -3.53
N SER A 75 -4.09 -12.31 -3.97
CA SER A 75 -3.54 -11.86 -5.27
C SER A 75 -2.34 -10.94 -5.12
N LEU A 76 -2.28 -10.17 -4.04
CA LEU A 76 -1.20 -9.22 -3.77
C LEU A 76 0.08 -9.97 -3.43
N TRP A 77 1.00 -10.03 -4.39
CA TRP A 77 2.29 -10.69 -4.24
C TRP A 77 3.44 -9.71 -4.01
N LYS A 78 3.25 -8.43 -4.36
CA LYS A 78 4.25 -7.38 -4.18
C LYS A 78 3.73 -6.16 -3.44
N LEU A 79 4.43 -5.75 -2.39
CA LEU A 79 4.15 -4.55 -1.62
C LEU A 79 5.42 -3.73 -1.38
N ASP A 80 5.45 -2.50 -1.91
CA ASP A 80 6.54 -1.54 -1.71
C ASP A 80 6.00 -0.36 -0.87
N ILE A 81 6.63 -0.03 0.27
CA ILE A 81 6.25 1.08 1.15
C ILE A 81 7.45 2.02 1.35
N MET A 82 7.32 3.31 1.02
CA MET A 82 8.44 4.26 1.08
C MET A 82 7.97 5.69 1.42
N PRO A 83 8.54 6.38 2.43
CA PRO A 83 9.20 5.88 3.61
C PRO A 83 8.18 5.33 4.62
N ALA A 84 8.59 4.36 5.44
CA ALA A 84 7.75 3.79 6.48
C ALA A 84 8.24 4.18 7.88
N SER A 85 7.35 4.72 8.71
CA SER A 85 7.54 4.80 10.16
C SER A 85 7.35 3.40 10.78
N SER A 86 8.35 2.90 11.49
CA SER A 86 8.53 1.46 11.78
C SER A 86 7.43 0.78 12.62
N SER A 87 6.57 1.53 13.33
CA SER A 87 5.63 0.96 14.30
C SER A 87 4.23 0.65 13.77
N LEU A 88 3.84 1.15 12.59
CA LEU A 88 2.47 0.99 12.08
C LEU A 88 2.26 -0.29 11.24
N TYR A 89 3.31 -0.83 10.64
CA TYR A 89 3.17 -1.82 9.57
C TYR A 89 3.34 -3.28 10.03
N THR A 90 3.98 -3.53 11.18
CA THR A 90 4.30 -4.90 11.64
C THR A 90 3.05 -5.73 11.93
N ASP A 91 2.05 -5.14 12.58
CA ASP A 91 0.79 -5.84 12.92
C ASP A 91 -0.11 -6.03 11.70
N ILE A 92 0.10 -5.22 10.67
CA ILE A 92 -0.78 -5.12 9.51
C ILE A 92 -0.38 -6.12 8.41
N LEU A 93 0.88 -6.53 8.35
CA LEU A 93 1.39 -7.48 7.35
C LEU A 93 0.95 -8.94 7.58
N HIS A 94 0.42 -9.27 8.77
CA HIS A 94 0.02 -10.64 9.16
C HIS A 94 -1.19 -11.22 8.39
N GLY A 95 -1.65 -10.60 7.31
CA GLY A 95 -2.88 -10.97 6.59
C GLY A 95 -2.73 -11.30 5.10
N PHE A 96 -1.53 -11.22 4.52
CA PHE A 96 -1.33 -11.41 3.08
C PHE A 96 -0.74 -12.79 2.80
N SER A 97 -1.57 -13.74 2.35
CA SER A 97 -1.14 -15.13 2.13
C SER A 97 -0.29 -15.33 0.87
N SER A 98 -0.40 -14.43 -0.11
CA SER A 98 0.34 -14.52 -1.38
C SER A 98 1.55 -13.59 -1.47
N LEU A 99 1.84 -12.83 -0.41
CA LEU A 99 2.91 -11.85 -0.41
C LEU A 99 4.27 -12.54 -0.46
N THR A 100 5.02 -12.31 -1.55
CA THR A 100 6.35 -12.89 -1.77
C THR A 100 7.43 -11.82 -1.88
N SER A 101 7.04 -10.58 -2.18
CA SER A 101 7.93 -9.43 -2.30
C SER A 101 7.43 -8.31 -1.39
N LEU A 102 8.26 -7.95 -0.41
CA LEU A 102 8.01 -6.84 0.50
C LEU A 102 9.24 -5.96 0.53
N TYR A 103 9.06 -4.68 0.23
CA TYR A 103 10.10 -3.67 0.33
C TYR A 103 9.60 -2.52 1.20
N ILE A 104 10.36 -2.19 2.24
CA ILE A 104 10.05 -1.10 3.16
C ILE A 104 11.29 -0.20 3.22
N ALA A 105 11.20 0.99 2.62
CA ALA A 105 12.27 1.98 2.67
C ALA A 105 12.00 3.01 3.79
N GLY A 106 13.06 3.69 4.22
CA GLY A 106 12.89 4.83 5.14
C GLY A 106 12.68 4.44 6.60
N LEU A 107 13.16 3.26 7.02
CA LEU A 107 13.59 3.07 8.40
C LEU A 107 14.73 4.07 8.65
N THR A 108 14.41 5.33 8.90
CA THR A 108 15.35 6.28 9.50
C THR A 108 15.50 5.84 10.94
N ASP A 109 16.29 4.79 11.14
CA ASP A 109 17.01 4.66 12.37
C ASP A 109 17.91 5.90 12.45
N HIS A 110 17.95 6.55 13.61
CA HIS A 110 18.97 7.56 13.87
C HIS A 110 20.38 6.94 13.93
N SER A 111 20.52 5.66 13.56
CA SER A 111 21.78 4.96 13.38
C SER A 111 21.98 4.57 11.92
N SER A 112 23.10 5.05 11.37
CA SER A 112 23.67 4.66 10.10
C SER A 112 23.82 3.13 9.96
N SER A 113 23.04 2.49 9.11
CA SER A 113 23.44 1.33 8.27
C SER A 113 22.23 0.87 7.47
N GLY A 114 22.40 0.72 6.15
CA GLY A 114 21.34 0.24 5.28
C GLY A 114 21.12 -1.25 5.46
N ASP A 115 20.05 -1.61 6.17
CA ASP A 115 19.64 -3.01 6.31
C ASP A 115 18.42 -3.29 5.43
N THR A 116 18.67 -4.09 4.38
CA THR A 116 17.61 -4.73 3.59
C THR A 116 17.16 -5.95 4.38
N LEU A 117 15.95 -5.91 4.95
CA LEU A 117 15.33 -7.09 5.56
C LEU A 117 14.85 -8.03 4.44
N ALA A 118 15.72 -8.94 4.02
CA ALA A 118 15.36 -10.07 3.18
C ALA A 118 14.67 -11.14 4.05
N PHE A 119 13.41 -11.47 3.72
CA PHE A 119 12.75 -12.63 4.31
C PHE A 119 13.33 -13.91 3.70
N ALA A 120 13.81 -14.82 4.55
CA ALA A 120 14.23 -16.15 4.16
C ALA A 120 13.00 -17.07 4.05
N THR A 121 12.96 -17.83 2.96
CA THR A 121 11.97 -18.87 2.61
C THR A 121 11.93 -20.00 3.63
#